data_AF-A0A1L7D2B0-F1
#
_entry.id   AF-A0A1L7D2B0-F1
#
_cell.length_a   1.000
_cell.length_b   1.000
_cell.length_c   1.000
_cell.angle_alpha   90.00
_cell.angle_beta   90.00
_cell.angle_gamma   90.00
#
_symmetry.space_group_name_H-M   'P 1'
#
loop_
_entity.id
_entity.type
_entity.pdbx_description
1 polymer ?
#
loop_
_entity_poly.entity_id
_entity_poly.type
_entity_poly.pdbx_seq_one_letter_code
_entity_poly.pdbx_strand_id
1 'polypeptide(L)' 'MFLGVWVLFLLAGLLVGGAWAGYQNEQKGLTVMAAILATVTFAAAIAWMISEMGS' A
#
# COMPACT_ATOMS: atom_id res chain seq x y z
N MET A 1 3.06 13.15 13.95
CA MET A 1 2.79 11.83 14.55
C MET A 1 3.14 10.71 13.58
N PHE A 2 4.24 9.99 13.81
CA PHE A 2 4.70 8.93 12.90
C PHE A 2 3.76 7.74 12.74
N LEU A 3 2.85 7.49 13.69
CA LEU A 3 1.94 6.33 13.66
C LEU A 3 1.16 6.22 12.32
N GLY A 4 0.72 7.34 11.74
CA GLY A 4 0.01 7.34 10.45
C GLY A 4 0.87 6.80 9.30
N VAL A 5 2.16 7.16 9.28
CA VAL A 5 3.14 6.67 8.31
C VAL A 5 3.31 5.15 8.46
N TRP A 6 3.49 4.65 9.69
CA TRP A 6 3.60 3.21 9.96
C TRP A 6 2.38 2.44 9.47
N VAL A 7 1.17 2.93 9.75
CA VAL A 7 -0.08 2.28 9.32
C VAL A 7 -0.18 2.25 7.79
N LEU A 8 0.17 3.33 7.08
CA LEU A 8 0.11 3.37 5.62
C LEU A 8 1.10 2.40 4.98
N PHE A 9 2.32 2.26 5.52
CA PHE A 9 3.27 1.24 5.05
C PHE A 9 2.78 -0.18 5.31
N LEU A 10 2.17 -0.46 6.46
CA LEU A 10 1.57 -1.76 6.75
C LEU A 10 0.42 -2.07 5.80
N LEU A 11 -0.44 -1.09 5.51
CA LEU A 11 -1.53 -1.23 4.55
C LEU A 11 -1.02 -1.45 3.12
N ALA A 12 0.03 -0.75 2.71
CA ALA A 12 0.67 -0.97 1.42
C ALA A 12 1.20 -2.41 1.31
N GLY A 13 1.90 -2.90 2.33
CA GLY A 13 2.38 -4.29 2.39
C GLY A 13 1.24 -5.32 2.38
N LEU A 14 0.15 -5.06 3.10
CA LEU A 14 -1.05 -5.90 3.12
C LEU A 14 -1.70 -5.99 1.73
N LEU A 15 -1.78 -4.86 1.01
CA LEU A 15 -2.34 -4.81 -0.36
C LEU A 15 -1.45 -5.56 -1.36
N VAL A 16 -0.13 -5.51 -1.22
CA VAL A 16 0.80 -6.33 -2.02
C VAL A 16 0.58 -7.82 -1.72
N GLY A 17 0.43 -8.19 -0.44
CA GLY A 17 0.09 -9.57 -0.05
C GLY A 17 -1.27 -10.02 -0.60
N GLY A 18 -2.27 -9.13 -0.62
CA GLY A 18 -3.57 -9.37 -1.22
C GLY A 18 -3.51 -9.52 -2.75
N ALA A 19 -2.65 -8.74 -3.42
CA ALA A 19 -2.39 -8.90 -4.86
C ALA A 19 -1.75 -10.27 -5.15
N TRP A 20 -0.79 -10.72 -4.34
CA TRP A 20 -0.19 -12.04 -4.46
C TRP A 20 -1.21 -13.17 -4.26
N ALA A 21 -2.06 -13.08 -3.23
CA ALA A 21 -3.12 -14.05 -2.99
C ALA A 21 -4.16 -14.08 -4.13
N GLY A 22 -4.48 -12.92 -4.72
CA GLY A 22 -5.31 -12.81 -5.91
C GLY A 22 -4.68 -13.45 -7.15
N TYR A 23 -3.36 -13.31 -7.29
CA TYR A 23 -2.60 -13.92 -8.38
C TYR A 23 -2.64 -15.45 -8.29
N GLN A 24 -2.47 -16.01 -7.08
CA GLN A 24 -2.55 -17.45 -6.84
C GLN A 24 -3.95 -18.03 -7.12
N ASN A 25 -5.01 -17.24 -6.94
CA ASN A 25 -6.39 -17.66 -7.23
C ASN A 25 -6.81 -17.45 -8.70
N GLU A 26 -5.86 -17.17 -9.60
CA GLU A 26 -6.11 -16.85 -11.02
C GLU A 26 -7.07 -15.66 -11.28
N GLN A 27 -7.40 -14.89 -10.24
CA GLN A 27 -8.28 -13.73 -10.29
C GLN A 27 -7.51 -12.49 -10.74
N LYS A 28 -7.12 -12.47 -12.02
CA LYS A 28 -6.31 -11.39 -12.64
C LYS A 28 -6.85 -9.99 -12.36
N GLY A 29 -8.19 -9.81 -12.34
CA GLY A 29 -8.81 -8.52 -12.05
C GLY A 29 -8.57 -8.01 -10.63
N LEU A 30 -8.69 -8.88 -9.63
CA LEU A 30 -8.46 -8.54 -8.22
C LEU A 30 -6.99 -8.26 -7.93
N THR A 31 -6.09 -9.02 -8.56
CA THR A 31 -4.65 -8.81 -8.49
C THR A 31 -4.25 -7.42 -8.97
N VAL A 32 -4.75 -7.02 -10.14
CA VAL A 32 -4.43 -5.71 -10.73
C VAL A 32 -5.00 -4.58 -9.87
N MET A 33 -6.24 -4.73 -9.39
CA MET A 33 -6.86 -3.74 -8.51
C MET A 33 -6.10 -3.59 -7.18
N ALA A 34 -5.71 -4.70 -6.56
CA ALA A 34 -4.92 -4.70 -5.33
C ALA A 34 -3.52 -4.09 -5.56
N ALA A 35 -2.88 -4.37 -6.70
CA ALA A 35 -1.60 -3.77 -7.06
C ALA A 35 -1.69 -2.24 -7.23
N ILE A 36 -2.71 -1.75 -7.92
CA ILE A 36 -2.94 -0.30 -8.09
C ILE A 36 -3.16 0.36 -6.72
N LEU A 37 -4.01 -0.23 -5.88
CA LEU A 37 -4.26 0.28 -4.53
C LEU A 37 -2.99 0.27 -3.67
N ALA A 38 -2.17 -0.77 -3.77
CA ALA A 38 -0.87 -0.83 -3.08
C ALA A 38 0.04 0.32 -3.50
N THR A 39 0.14 0.60 -4.80
CA THR A 39 0.96 1.70 -5.34
C THR A 39 0.50 3.06 -4.83
N VAL A 40 -0.81 3.33 -4.85
CA VAL A 40 -1.36 4.61 -4.37
C VAL A 40 -1.13 4.76 -2.86
N THR A 41 -1.34 3.69 -2.09
CA THR A 41 -1.16 3.70 -0.63
C THR A 41 0.30 3.92 -0.26
N PHE A 42 1.22 3.31 -0.99
CA PHE A 42 2.66 3.50 -0.82
C PHE A 42 3.10 4.94 -1.15
N ALA A 43 2.59 5.51 -2.24
CA ALA A 43 2.87 6.91 -2.59
C ALA A 43 2.34 7.89 -1.52
N ALA A 44 1.15 7.64 -0.99
CA ALA A 44 0.58 8.42 0.11
C ALA A 44 1.42 8.28 1.40
N ALA A 45 1.91 7.07 1.71
CA ALA A 45 2.79 6.83 2.86
C ALA A 45 4.08 7.67 2.77
N ILE A 46 4.71 7.70 1.58
CA ILE A 46 5.92 8.50 1.34
C ILE A 46 5.63 9.99 1.45
N ALA A 47 4.56 10.49 0.81
CA ALA A 47 4.20 11.90 0.85
C ALA A 47 3.98 12.39 2.29
N TRP A 48 3.29 11.58 3.10
CA TRP A 48 3.04 11.89 4.52
C TRP A 48 4.31 11.79 5.35
N MET A 49 5.18 10.80 5.11
CA MET A 49 6.49 10.69 5.76
C MET A 49 7.33 11.94 5.54
N ILE A 50 7.40 12.43 4.30
CA ILE A 50 8.16 13.65 3.95
C ILE A 50 7.56 14.86 4.67
N SER A 51 6.24 14.99 4.70
CA SER A 51 5.56 16.07 5.43
C SER A 51 5.91 16.06 6.92
N GLU A 52 5.95 14.89 7.55
CA GLU A 52 6.26 14.74 8.98
C GLU A 52 7.75 14.94 9.30
N MET A 53 8.65 14.72 8.33
CA MET A 53 10.09 14.97 8.48
C MET A 53 10.45 16.45 8.30
N GLY A 54 9.62 17.22 7.59
CA GLY A 54 9.81 18.65 7.36
C GLY A 54 9.17 19.58 8.40
N SER A 55 8.36 19.02 9.31
CA SER A 55 7.69 19.72 10.43
C SER A 55 8.48 19.63 11.72
#